data_AF-A0A2E6ZKU7-F1
#
_entry.id   AF-A0A2E6ZKU7-F1
#
_cell.length_a   1.000
_cell.length_b   1.000
_cell.length_c   1.000
_cell.angle_alpha   90.00
_cell.angle_beta   90.00
_cell.angle_gamma   90.00
#
_symmetry.space_group_name_H-M   'P 1'
#
loop_
_entity.id
_entity.type
_entity.pdbx_description
1 polymer ?
#
loop_
_entity_poly.entity_id
_entity_poly.type
_entity_poly.pdbx_seq_one_letter_code
_entity_poly.pdbx_strand_id
1 'polypeptide(L)'
;MNEKINYKDIPLHKMSRQERLDKYASEYKKINEELEKNKVNLEYLREQILAEYPEDFGEIEIPFEDEGRLKITAPLKHSWDKSLLSEMFSSGGLPECVSTNFTVSKRLYDAADVEVKQKLSKALTIKCGTPTVKVMKT
;
A
#
# COMPACT_ATOMS: atom_id res chain seq x y z
N MET A 1 9.46 -64.91 -37.27
CA MET A 1 8.17 -64.21 -37.13
C MET A 1 8.48 -62.81 -36.63
N ASN A 2 8.47 -61.81 -37.53
CA ASN A 2 8.68 -60.41 -37.15
C ASN A 2 7.32 -59.80 -36.84
N GLU A 3 6.97 -59.73 -35.55
CA GLU A 3 5.86 -58.89 -35.10
C GLU A 3 6.22 -57.43 -35.38
N LYS A 4 5.68 -56.91 -36.49
CA LYS A 4 5.71 -55.48 -36.78
C LYS A 4 4.87 -54.79 -35.71
N ILE A 5 5.54 -54.11 -34.78
CA ILE A 5 4.89 -53.19 -33.85
C ILE A 5 4.09 -52.18 -34.70
N ASN A 6 2.77 -52.22 -34.59
CA ASN A 6 1.87 -51.29 -35.25
C ASN A 6 1.86 -49.99 -34.43
N TYR A 7 2.63 -49.00 -34.85
CA TYR A 7 2.74 -47.70 -34.19
C TYR A 7 1.43 -46.86 -34.21
N LYS A 8 0.32 -47.40 -34.74
CA LYS A 8 -0.99 -46.73 -34.75
C LYS A 8 -1.70 -46.72 -33.40
N ASP A 9 -1.26 -47.53 -32.44
CA ASP A 9 -1.89 -47.64 -31.11
C ASP A 9 -1.12 -46.90 -30.00
N ILE A 10 -0.13 -46.07 -30.36
CA ILE A 10 0.50 -45.16 -29.40
C ILE A 10 -0.32 -43.87 -29.41
N PRO A 11 -1.12 -43.56 -28.36
CA PRO A 11 -1.86 -42.31 -28.31
C PRO A 11 -0.86 -41.15 -28.27
N LEU A 12 -0.67 -40.50 -29.42
CA LEU A 12 0.01 -39.23 -29.56
C LEU A 12 -0.78 -38.19 -28.74
N HIS A 13 -0.47 -38.12 -27.45
CA HIS A 13 -1.10 -37.21 -26.49
C HIS A 13 -1.02 -35.76 -27.00
N LYS A 14 -2.14 -35.02 -26.93
CA LYS A 14 -2.22 -33.60 -26.56
C LYS A 14 -3.64 -33.10 -26.81
N MET A 15 -4.40 -32.86 -25.73
CA MET A 15 -5.64 -32.08 -25.74
C MET A 15 -5.60 -30.99 -26.82
N SER A 16 -6.66 -30.83 -27.60
CA SER A 16 -6.77 -29.77 -28.60
C SER A 16 -6.51 -28.40 -27.98
N ARG A 17 -6.18 -27.40 -28.82
CA ARG A 17 -5.98 -26.03 -28.35
C ARG A 17 -7.19 -25.54 -27.54
N GLN A 18 -8.41 -25.87 -27.99
CA GLN A 18 -9.64 -25.47 -27.32
C GLN A 18 -9.78 -26.14 -25.95
N GLU A 19 -9.58 -27.47 -25.87
CA GLU A 19 -9.66 -28.19 -24.59
C GLU A 19 -8.62 -27.69 -23.56
N ARG A 20 -7.42 -27.31 -24.02
CA ARG A 20 -6.41 -26.67 -23.14
C ARG A 20 -6.86 -25.30 -22.67
N LEU A 21 -7.45 -24.49 -23.54
CA LEU A 21 -7.98 -23.17 -23.17
C LEU A 21 -9.12 -23.30 -22.17
N ASP A 22 -10.04 -24.24 -22.37
CA ASP A 22 -11.17 -24.49 -21.47
C ASP A 22 -10.68 -24.94 -20.09
N LYS A 23 -9.64 -25.81 -20.06
CA LYS A 23 -8.98 -26.22 -18.83
C LYS A 23 -8.35 -25.03 -18.09
N TYR A 24 -7.54 -24.22 -18.78
CA TYR A 24 -6.88 -23.06 -18.17
C TYR A 24 -7.88 -22.00 -17.72
N ALA A 25 -8.94 -21.74 -18.48
CA ALA A 25 -9.99 -20.81 -18.10
C ALA A 25 -10.69 -21.27 -16.81
N SER A 26 -10.92 -22.58 -16.68
CA SER A 26 -11.52 -23.17 -15.47
C SER A 26 -10.58 -23.09 -14.26
N GLU A 27 -9.29 -23.40 -14.44
CA GLU A 27 -8.28 -23.28 -13.38
C GLU A 27 -8.08 -21.82 -12.95
N TYR A 28 -7.98 -20.91 -13.92
CA TYR A 28 -7.89 -19.47 -13.67
C TYR A 28 -9.09 -18.96 -12.86
N LYS A 29 -10.31 -19.34 -13.24
CA LYS A 29 -11.52 -18.94 -12.52
C LYS A 29 -11.45 -19.37 -11.05
N LYS A 30 -11.08 -20.63 -10.77
CA LYS A 30 -10.96 -21.15 -9.41
C LYS A 30 -9.93 -20.37 -8.58
N ILE A 31 -8.72 -20.19 -9.13
CA ILE A 31 -7.66 -19.45 -8.45
C ILE A 31 -8.06 -17.99 -8.23
N ASN A 32 -8.76 -17.37 -9.19
CA ASN A 32 -9.24 -16.00 -9.06
C ASN A 32 -10.31 -15.88 -7.97
N GLU A 33 -11.24 -16.83 -7.87
CA GLU A 33 -12.23 -16.86 -6.78
C GLU A 33 -11.57 -17.04 -5.41
N GLU A 34 -10.56 -17.89 -5.31
CA GLU A 34 -9.76 -18.06 -4.08
C GLU A 34 -8.96 -16.79 -3.74
N LEU A 35 -8.38 -16.13 -4.74
CA LEU A 35 -7.67 -14.87 -4.58
C LEU A 35 -8.59 -13.77 -4.03
N GLU A 36 -9.80 -13.62 -4.57
CA GLU A 36 -10.76 -12.63 -4.08
C GLU A 36 -11.20 -12.91 -2.64
N LYS A 37 -11.45 -14.19 -2.29
CA LYS A 37 -11.70 -14.58 -0.89
C LYS A 37 -10.54 -14.24 0.03
N ASN A 38 -9.31 -14.52 -0.40
CA ASN A 38 -8.11 -14.22 0.38
C ASN A 38 -7.88 -12.72 0.55
N LYS A 39 -8.19 -11.89 -0.46
CA LYS A 39 -8.14 -10.42 -0.34
C LYS A 39 -9.09 -9.92 0.73
N VAL A 40 -10.34 -10.39 0.74
CA VAL A 40 -11.35 -10.01 1.75
C VAL A 40 -10.89 -10.44 3.15
N ASN A 41 -10.38 -11.67 3.29
CA ASN A 41 -9.86 -12.15 4.58
C ASN A 41 -8.65 -11.33 5.05
N LEU A 42 -7.74 -10.96 4.14
CA LEU A 42 -6.58 -10.12 4.46
C LEU A 42 -7.01 -8.72 4.91
N GLU A 43 -8.02 -8.13 4.26
CA GLU A 43 -8.57 -6.84 4.65
C GLU A 43 -9.23 -6.93 6.03
N TYR A 44 -10.05 -7.95 6.28
CA TYR A 44 -10.64 -8.18 7.59
C TYR A 44 -9.58 -8.30 8.70
N LEU A 45 -8.56 -9.13 8.50
CA LEU A 45 -7.46 -9.30 9.46
C LEU A 45 -6.68 -8.00 9.66
N ARG A 46 -6.45 -7.23 8.59
CA ARG A 46 -5.81 -5.91 8.68
C ARG A 46 -6.61 -4.98 9.59
N GLU A 47 -7.93 -4.90 9.42
CA GLU A 47 -8.77 -4.05 10.27
C GLU A 47 -8.76 -4.51 11.73
N GLN A 48 -8.75 -5.83 11.99
CA GLN A 48 -8.59 -6.35 13.35
C GLN A 48 -7.23 -5.95 13.97
N ILE A 49 -6.13 -6.08 13.22
CA ILE A 49 -4.80 -5.65 13.67
C ILE A 49 -4.78 -4.16 13.98
N LEU A 50 -5.42 -3.34 13.14
CA LEU A 50 -5.49 -1.89 13.33
C LEU A 50 -6.39 -1.49 14.50
N ALA A 51 -7.44 -2.26 14.82
CA ALA A 51 -8.28 -2.04 15.99
C ALA A 51 -7.54 -2.28 17.31
N GLU A 52 -6.59 -3.22 17.32
CA GLU A 52 -5.72 -3.50 18.48
C GLU A 52 -4.47 -2.62 18.52
N TYR A 53 -4.16 -1.90 17.44
CA TYR A 53 -2.98 -1.05 17.36
C TYR A 53 -3.18 0.22 18.21
N PRO A 54 -2.24 0.55 19.13
CA PRO A 54 -2.35 1.77 19.91
C PRO A 54 -2.33 2.99 18.99
N GLU A 55 -3.25 3.95 19.18
CA GLU A 55 -3.38 5.15 18.33
C GLU A 55 -2.19 6.14 18.41
N ASP A 56 -1.04 5.70 18.90
CA ASP A 56 0.18 6.48 19.04
C ASP A 56 1.08 6.40 17.79
N PHE A 57 1.85 7.46 17.59
CA PHE A 57 2.86 7.51 16.54
C PHE A 57 3.95 6.48 16.78
N GLY A 58 4.34 5.76 15.72
CA GLY A 58 5.46 4.84 15.84
C GLY A 58 5.47 3.72 14.83
N GLU A 59 6.38 2.80 15.07
CA GLU A 59 6.51 1.55 14.34
C GLU A 59 6.50 0.40 15.34
N ILE A 60 5.73 -0.64 15.03
CA ILE A 60 5.72 -1.89 15.76
C ILE A 60 6.10 -3.01 14.79
N GLU A 61 6.98 -3.89 15.23
CA GLU A 61 7.34 -5.11 14.50
C GLU A 61 6.93 -6.32 15.32
N ILE A 62 6.11 -7.20 14.73
CA ILE A 62 5.65 -8.45 15.33
C ILE A 62 6.34 -9.58 14.58
N PRO A 63 7.28 -10.32 15.18
CA PRO A 63 7.93 -11.45 14.52
C PRO A 63 6.92 -12.58 14.31
N PHE A 64 7.09 -13.31 13.21
CA PHE A 64 6.37 -14.57 13.01
C PHE A 64 7.15 -15.73 13.64
N GLU A 65 6.49 -16.88 13.82
CA GLU A 65 7.16 -18.11 14.29
C GLU A 65 8.18 -18.64 13.27
N ASP A 66 7.99 -18.30 12.00
CA ASP A 66 8.90 -18.61 10.89
C ASP A 66 9.79 -17.41 10.51
N GLU A 67 10.37 -17.45 9.32
CA GLU A 67 11.18 -16.36 8.78
C GLU A 67 10.29 -15.19 8.33
N GLY A 68 10.15 -14.17 9.18
CA GLY A 68 9.60 -12.88 8.79
C GLY A 68 9.06 -12.08 9.96
N ARG A 69 8.45 -10.94 9.62
CA ARG A 69 7.78 -10.07 10.59
C ARG A 69 6.66 -9.26 9.95
N LEU A 70 5.64 -8.95 10.76
CA LEU A 70 4.66 -7.93 10.45
C LEU A 70 5.17 -6.58 10.93
N LYS A 71 5.29 -5.61 10.03
CA LYS A 71 5.61 -4.22 10.35
C LYS A 71 4.35 -3.37 10.25
N ILE A 72 3.99 -2.71 11.35
CA ILE A 72 2.91 -1.71 11.41
C ILE A 72 3.56 -0.34 11.59
N THR A 73 3.22 0.61 10.72
CA THR A 73 3.77 1.98 10.75
C THR A 73 2.62 2.98 10.80
N ALA A 74 2.58 3.82 11.84
CA ALA A 74 1.69 4.97 11.95
C ALA A 74 2.49 6.27 11.69
N PRO A 75 2.47 6.80 10.45
CA PRO A 75 3.34 7.92 10.09
C PRO A 75 2.84 9.25 10.68
N LEU A 76 3.78 10.10 11.10
CA LEU A 76 3.51 11.49 11.48
C LEU A 76 3.15 12.32 10.25
N LYS A 77 1.86 12.64 10.07
CA LYS A 77 1.38 13.46 8.97
C LYS A 77 1.33 14.92 9.39
N HIS A 78 2.18 15.72 8.75
CA HIS A 78 2.14 17.18 8.86
C HIS A 78 1.14 17.71 7.85
N SER A 79 0.12 18.42 8.32
CA SER A 79 -0.90 19.05 7.49
C SER A 79 -1.00 20.51 7.87
N TRP A 80 -0.92 21.40 6.90
CA TRP A 80 -1.17 22.82 7.14
C TRP A 80 -2.60 23.16 6.79
N ASP A 81 -3.25 23.95 7.64
CA ASP A 81 -4.60 24.44 7.42
C ASP A 81 -4.58 25.53 6.34
N LYS A 82 -5.23 25.24 5.20
CA LYS A 82 -5.29 26.14 4.06
C LYS A 82 -6.05 27.43 4.35
N SER A 83 -7.09 27.38 5.18
CA SER A 83 -7.90 28.54 5.53
C SER A 83 -7.06 29.51 6.37
N LEU A 84 -6.35 28.99 7.36
CA LEU A 84 -5.42 29.79 8.17
C LEU A 84 -4.26 30.33 7.33
N LEU A 85 -3.68 29.52 6.44
CA LEU A 85 -2.63 30.01 5.53
C LEU A 85 -3.14 31.10 4.58
N SER A 86 -4.35 30.93 4.05
CA SER A 86 -4.99 31.93 3.21
C SER A 86 -5.15 33.23 3.99
N GLU A 87 -5.70 33.21 5.20
CA GLU A 87 -5.87 34.39 6.05
C GLU A 87 -4.53 35.07 6.38
N MET A 88 -3.52 34.29 6.77
CA MET A 88 -2.20 34.78 7.17
C MET A 88 -1.41 35.43 6.02
N PHE A 89 -1.59 34.93 4.79
CA PHE A 89 -0.87 35.41 3.60
C PHE A 89 -1.78 36.11 2.59
N SER A 90 -3.02 36.46 2.97
CA SER A 90 -3.98 37.20 2.12
C SER A 90 -3.44 38.56 1.68
N SER A 91 -2.57 39.16 2.49
CA SER A 91 -2.13 40.56 2.35
C SER A 91 -0.61 40.71 2.14
N GLY A 92 0.12 39.61 1.94
CA GLY A 92 1.59 39.62 1.92
C GLY A 92 2.21 38.66 0.91
N GLY A 93 3.54 38.72 0.77
CA GLY A 93 4.29 37.79 -0.06
C GLY A 93 4.26 36.37 0.49
N LEU A 94 4.00 35.39 -0.38
CA LEU A 94 4.05 33.97 -0.03
C LEU A 94 5.51 33.52 0.15
N PRO A 95 5.86 32.81 1.24
CA PRO A 95 7.17 32.18 1.37
C PRO A 95 7.36 31.11 0.29
N GLU A 96 8.61 30.87 -0.14
CA GLU A 96 8.94 29.90 -1.19
C GLU A 96 8.43 28.48 -0.90
N CYS A 97 8.31 28.12 0.39
CA CYS A 97 7.77 26.83 0.80
C CYS A 97 6.24 26.70 0.70
N VAL A 98 5.51 27.77 0.37
CA VAL A 98 4.05 27.82 0.25
C VAL A 98 3.66 28.07 -1.21
N SER A 99 2.90 27.15 -1.80
CA SER A 99 2.36 27.35 -3.15
C SER A 99 1.24 28.38 -3.18
N THR A 100 0.92 28.88 -4.38
CA THR A 100 -0.23 29.77 -4.63
C THR A 100 -1.57 29.17 -4.20
N ASN A 101 -1.68 27.84 -4.13
CA ASN A 101 -2.85 27.12 -3.62
C ASN A 101 -2.76 26.85 -2.10
N PHE A 102 -1.95 27.63 -1.37
CA PHE A 102 -1.70 27.53 0.06
C PHE A 102 -1.33 26.11 0.52
N THR A 103 -0.55 25.41 -0.31
CA THR A 103 -0.04 24.08 0.03
C THR A 103 1.43 24.20 0.39
N VAL A 104 1.80 23.72 1.58
CA VAL A 104 3.17 23.81 2.08
C VAL A 104 3.95 22.56 1.69
N SER A 105 5.10 22.75 1.04
CA SER A 105 6.05 21.68 0.77
C SER A 105 6.87 21.42 2.03
N LYS A 106 6.71 20.25 2.65
CA LYS A 106 7.47 19.89 3.87
C LYS A 106 8.98 20.00 3.67
N ARG A 107 9.49 19.57 2.52
CA ARG A 107 10.93 19.65 2.19
C ARG A 107 11.45 21.10 2.23
N LEU A 108 10.67 22.03 1.66
CA LEU A 108 11.03 23.44 1.63
C LEU A 108 10.79 24.10 2.99
N TYR A 109 9.75 23.70 3.72
CA TYR A 109 9.51 24.14 5.09
C TYR A 109 10.65 23.73 6.03
N ASP A 110 11.13 22.48 5.95
CA ASP A 110 12.24 21.97 6.75
C ASP A 110 13.56 22.70 6.43
N ALA A 111 13.73 23.18 5.18
CA ALA A 111 14.87 23.98 4.75
C ALA A 111 14.71 25.49 4.99
N ALA A 112 13.50 25.98 5.29
CA ALA A 112 13.23 27.40 5.46
C ALA A 112 13.80 27.97 6.77
N ASP A 113 13.92 29.29 6.80
CA ASP A 113 14.37 30.04 7.96
C ASP A 113 13.45 29.87 9.16
N VAL A 114 14.01 30.08 10.36
CA VAL A 114 13.30 29.93 11.64
C VAL A 114 12.08 30.85 11.70
N GLU A 115 12.16 32.06 11.16
CA GLU A 115 11.02 33.00 11.12
C GLU A 115 9.86 32.47 10.26
N VAL A 116 10.15 31.88 9.10
CA VAL A 116 9.14 31.28 8.23
C VAL A 116 8.52 30.06 8.90
N LYS A 117 9.34 29.24 9.57
CA LYS A 117 8.88 28.08 10.34
C LYS A 117 7.95 28.46 11.48
N GLN A 118 8.26 29.53 12.22
CA GLN A 118 7.43 30.05 13.33
C GLN A 118 6.11 30.65 12.85
N LYS A 119 6.09 31.29 11.67
CA LYS A 119 4.84 31.77 11.07
C LYS A 119 3.96 30.60 10.66
N LEU A 120 4.53 29.65 9.92
CA LEU A 120 3.80 28.50 9.40
C LEU A 120 3.44 27.46 10.46
N SER A 121 4.12 27.43 11.62
CA SER A 121 3.78 26.53 12.73
C SER A 121 2.42 26.82 13.34
N LYS A 122 1.90 28.06 13.22
CA LYS A 122 0.55 28.42 13.67
C LYS A 122 -0.56 27.72 12.89
N ALA A 123 -0.30 27.43 11.62
CA ALA A 123 -1.21 26.69 10.76
C ALA A 123 -0.84 25.19 10.66
N LEU A 124 0.22 24.75 11.32
CA LEU A 124 0.69 23.37 11.29
C LEU A 124 -0.13 22.51 12.24
N THR A 125 -0.80 21.51 11.70
CA THR A 125 -1.43 20.42 12.45
C THR A 125 -0.66 19.14 12.24
N ILE A 126 -0.26 18.50 13.34
CA ILE A 126 0.34 17.16 13.32
C ILE A 126 -0.77 16.16 13.61
N LYS A 127 -1.00 15.21 12.70
CA LYS A 127 -1.99 14.15 12.84
C LYS A 127 -1.35 12.79 12.62
N CYS A 128 -1.90 11.73 13.22
CA CYS A 128 -1.59 10.36 12.82
C CYS A 128 -2.04 10.18 11.35
N GLY A 129 -1.09 9.83 10.49
CA GLY A 129 -1.40 9.38 9.14
C GLY A 129 -2.01 7.97 9.18
N THR A 130 -2.57 7.54 8.07
CA THR A 130 -3.18 6.21 7.96
C THR A 130 -2.14 5.13 8.25
N PRO A 131 -2.35 4.28 9.26
CA PRO A 131 -1.43 3.20 9.56
C PRO A 131 -1.32 2.21 8.40
N THR A 132 -0.10 1.73 8.16
CA THR A 132 0.17 0.72 7.13
C THR A 132 0.67 -0.55 7.76
N VAL A 133 0.10 -1.68 7.35
CA VAL A 133 0.50 -3.04 7.76
C VAL A 133 1.25 -3.68 6.60
N LYS A 134 2.47 -4.18 6.84
CA LYS A 134 3.31 -4.81 5.82
C LYS A 134 3.93 -6.10 6.34
N VAL A 135 3.87 -7.15 5.53
CA VAL A 135 4.63 -8.38 5.76
C VAL A 135 6.03 -8.20 5.19
N MET A 136 7.04 -8.37 6.03
CA MET A 136 8.45 -8.33 5.68
C MET A 136 9.00 -9.76 5.78
N LYS A 137 9.63 -10.25 4.72
CA LYS A 137 10.40 -11.49 4.74
C LYS A 137 11.82 -11.17 5.19
N THR A 138 12.41 -12.05 5.99
CA THR A 138 13.84 -11.98 6.37
C THR A 138 14.75 -12.17 5.17
#